data_AF-A0A3M1JQW2-F1
#
_entry.id   AF-A0A3M1JQW2-F1
#
_cell.length_a   1.000
_cell.length_b   1.000
_cell.length_c   1.000
_cell.angle_alpha   90.00
_cell.angle_beta   90.00
_cell.angle_gamma   90.00
#
_symmetry.space_group_name_H-M   'P 1'
#
loop_
_entity.id
_entity.type
_entity.pdbx_description
1 polymer ?
#
loop_
_entity_poly.entity_id
_entity_poly.type
_entity_poly.pdbx_seq_one_letter_code
_entity_poly.pdbx_strand_id
1 'polypeptide(L)'
;VQVLEKLPGLRPNRDGHITWDQAALLNAMDRFWMDAFRTVLGRAERSIVNELVDVRNKLSHNESFTYDDAERALDSMRRLMEAISAGEIADKLGKMRDTILRTKFAELQRNEERRKTQRHDISVETVAGLLPWREVVEPHQDVATGEFKQAEFAADLGKVHNGSAPSEYRNPREFFARTYLTEGLSNLLVGAAKRLSGEAGDPVVELQTNFGGGKTHSMLALYHMAGETPTEDLPGLDQLLSKHELSVPKNINRAVLVGTSRGPQDEIALEGGRKIRTTWGELAWQLGGIEAFEMIAENDERGIAPGSNLLEAIFKKCAPCLILIDEWVAYLRQIYKVDGLPSGSFDANLSFVQSLTEAVKASPGTLL
;
A
#
# COMPACT_ATOMS: atom_id res chain seq x y z
N VAL A 1 27.94 35.92 -32.35
CA VAL A 1 28.68 34.85 -33.06
C VAL A 1 29.52 34.01 -32.07
N GLN A 2 30.43 34.59 -31.28
CA GLN A 2 31.25 33.85 -30.30
C GLN A 2 30.48 33.07 -29.22
N VAL A 3 29.30 33.55 -28.77
CA VAL A 3 28.48 32.86 -27.76
C VAL A 3 27.89 31.55 -28.27
N LEU A 4 27.45 31.52 -29.54
CA LEU A 4 26.85 30.34 -30.18
C LEU A 4 27.91 29.28 -30.53
N GLU A 5 29.14 29.69 -30.86
CA GLU A 5 30.26 28.76 -31.11
C GLU A 5 30.66 28.01 -29.83
N LYS A 6 30.69 28.70 -28.69
CA LYS A 6 31.02 28.07 -27.41
C LYS A 6 29.82 27.39 -26.75
N LEU A 7 28.57 27.60 -27.16
CA LEU A 7 27.37 26.96 -26.59
C LEU A 7 26.52 26.26 -27.67
N PRO A 8 26.87 25.03 -28.10
CA PRO A 8 26.25 24.35 -29.24
C PRO A 8 24.78 23.93 -28.99
N GLY A 9 24.34 23.89 -27.74
CA GLY A 9 22.94 23.61 -27.36
C GLY A 9 22.01 24.82 -27.46
N LEU A 10 22.54 26.02 -27.67
CA LEU A 10 21.78 27.26 -27.69
C LEU A 10 21.33 27.57 -29.13
N ARG A 11 20.06 27.36 -29.45
CA ARG A 11 19.51 27.63 -30.79
C ARG A 11 18.54 28.81 -30.77
N PRO A 12 18.61 29.75 -31.73
CA PRO A 12 17.61 30.79 -31.85
C PRO A 12 16.26 30.20 -32.26
N ASN A 13 15.18 30.72 -31.68
CA ASN A 13 13.81 30.42 -32.08
C ASN A 13 13.51 31.01 -33.46
N ARG A 14 12.32 30.70 -34.02
CA ARG A 14 11.89 31.15 -35.36
C ARG A 14 11.97 32.67 -35.58
N ASP A 15 11.88 33.45 -34.50
CA ASP A 15 11.95 34.93 -34.53
C ASP A 15 13.38 35.49 -34.33
N GLY A 16 14.41 34.62 -34.30
CA GLY A 16 15.80 35.02 -34.10
C GLY A 16 16.21 35.29 -32.64
N HIS A 17 15.28 35.15 -31.69
CA HIS A 17 15.55 35.29 -30.26
C HIS A 17 16.09 34.01 -29.64
N ILE A 18 17.04 34.15 -28.72
CA ILE A 18 17.63 33.05 -27.96
C ILE A 18 16.91 32.92 -26.62
N THR A 19 16.39 31.73 -26.32
CA THR A 19 15.81 31.43 -25.01
C THR A 19 16.91 30.96 -24.05
N TRP A 20 17.09 31.69 -22.96
CA TRP A 20 18.01 31.33 -21.89
C TRP A 20 17.28 30.53 -20.82
N ASP A 21 17.34 29.20 -20.92
CA ASP A 21 16.86 28.32 -19.86
C ASP A 21 17.93 28.10 -18.78
N GLN A 22 17.56 27.40 -17.71
CA GLN A 22 18.47 27.12 -16.60
C GLN A 22 19.72 26.35 -17.06
N ALA A 23 19.56 25.45 -18.03
CA ALA A 23 20.64 24.69 -18.64
C ALA A 23 21.65 25.57 -19.36
N ALA A 24 21.15 26.47 -20.20
CA ALA A 24 21.93 27.44 -20.97
C ALA A 24 22.71 28.38 -20.06
N LEU A 25 22.07 28.88 -18.99
CA LEU A 25 22.69 29.80 -18.04
C LEU A 25 23.86 29.14 -17.30
N LEU A 26 23.66 27.94 -16.74
CA LEU A 26 24.72 27.22 -16.03
C LEU A 26 25.90 26.84 -16.94
N ASN A 27 25.59 26.36 -18.16
CA ASN A 27 26.62 26.05 -19.15
C ASN A 27 27.38 27.30 -19.63
N ALA A 28 26.70 28.44 -19.74
CA ALA A 28 27.36 29.71 -20.07
C ALA A 28 28.31 30.15 -18.95
N MET A 29 27.88 30.01 -17.69
CA MET A 29 28.73 30.32 -16.54
C MET A 29 30.02 29.48 -16.54
N ASP A 30 29.94 28.15 -16.79
CA ASP A 30 31.15 27.31 -16.83
C ASP A 30 32.04 27.61 -18.05
N ARG A 31 31.46 27.72 -19.25
CA ARG A 31 32.25 27.90 -20.49
C ARG A 31 32.89 29.27 -20.63
N PHE A 32 32.25 30.31 -20.10
CA PHE A 32 32.78 31.68 -20.07
C PHE A 32 33.41 32.03 -18.73
N TRP A 33 33.76 31.04 -17.90
CA TRP A 33 34.28 31.28 -16.56
C TRP A 33 35.49 32.22 -16.55
N MET A 34 36.49 31.93 -17.39
CA MET A 34 37.71 32.71 -17.48
C MET A 34 37.49 34.10 -18.09
N ASP A 35 36.54 34.19 -19.01
CA ASP A 35 36.31 35.38 -19.83
C ASP A 35 35.42 36.41 -19.11
N ALA A 36 34.45 35.96 -18.30
CA ALA A 36 33.39 36.81 -17.75
C ALA A 36 33.17 36.69 -16.22
N PHE A 37 33.48 35.56 -15.60
CA PHE A 37 33.06 35.30 -14.20
C PHE A 37 34.21 35.26 -13.19
N ARG A 38 35.44 34.93 -13.61
CA ARG A 38 36.61 34.77 -12.72
C ARG A 38 37.01 36.02 -11.94
N THR A 39 36.65 37.20 -12.42
CA THR A 39 36.95 38.48 -11.76
C THR A 39 36.14 38.69 -10.49
N VAL A 40 34.95 38.08 -10.39
CA VAL A 40 34.01 38.25 -9.28
C VAL A 40 33.81 36.94 -8.51
N LEU A 41 33.80 35.80 -9.19
CA LEU A 41 33.56 34.48 -8.62
C LEU A 41 34.84 33.64 -8.61
N GLY A 42 35.05 32.91 -7.51
CA GLY A 42 36.25 32.11 -7.25
C GLY A 42 36.15 30.66 -7.70
N ARG A 43 37.17 29.86 -7.37
CA ARG A 43 37.21 28.43 -7.75
C ARG A 43 36.11 27.62 -7.07
N ALA A 44 35.68 28.02 -5.88
CA ALA A 44 34.63 27.34 -5.13
C ALA A 44 33.28 27.47 -5.84
N GLU A 45 32.93 28.68 -6.28
CA GLU A 45 31.69 28.97 -7.01
C GLU A 45 31.67 28.23 -8.35
N ARG A 46 32.82 28.11 -9.04
CA ARG A 46 32.91 27.30 -10.26
C ARG A 46 32.57 25.83 -10.00
N SER A 47 33.05 25.27 -8.90
CA SER A 47 32.74 23.89 -8.52
C SER A 47 31.23 23.72 -8.28
N ILE A 48 30.59 24.70 -7.63
CA ILE A 48 29.14 24.71 -7.39
C ILE A 48 28.37 24.76 -8.72
N VAL A 49 28.79 25.61 -9.66
CA VAL A 49 28.14 25.69 -10.98
C VAL A 49 28.18 24.33 -11.69
N ASN A 50 29.32 23.63 -11.66
CA ASN A 50 29.45 22.32 -12.27
C ASN A 50 28.54 21.27 -11.60
N GLU A 51 28.47 21.27 -10.27
CA GLU A 51 27.54 20.41 -9.52
C GLU A 51 26.07 20.69 -9.93
N LEU A 52 25.69 21.96 -10.08
CA LEU A 52 24.34 22.34 -10.48
C LEU A 52 24.00 21.98 -11.92
N VAL A 53 24.98 21.92 -12.82
CA VAL A 53 24.79 21.38 -14.18
C VAL A 53 24.33 19.92 -14.11
N ASP A 54 24.99 19.11 -13.27
CA ASP A 54 24.65 17.70 -13.09
C ASP A 54 23.30 17.52 -12.41
N VAL A 55 23.02 18.28 -11.35
CA VAL A 55 21.70 18.29 -10.69
C VAL A 55 20.59 18.62 -11.68
N ARG A 56 20.77 19.65 -12.51
CA ARG A 56 19.78 20.04 -13.53
C ARG A 56 19.61 18.95 -14.58
N ASN A 57 20.70 18.30 -15.02
CA ASN A 57 20.63 17.17 -15.96
C ASN A 57 19.78 16.02 -15.38
N LYS A 58 20.06 15.60 -14.13
CA LYS A 58 19.27 14.56 -13.43
C LYS A 58 17.79 14.93 -13.34
N LEU A 59 17.49 16.18 -12.97
CA LEU A 59 16.11 16.68 -12.91
C LEU A 59 15.42 16.62 -14.28
N SER A 60 16.12 16.98 -15.37
CA SER A 60 15.57 16.94 -16.72
C SER A 60 15.32 15.52 -17.26
N HIS A 61 16.05 14.54 -16.74
CA HIS A 61 15.85 13.12 -17.05
C HIS A 61 14.86 12.42 -16.11
N ASN A 62 14.20 13.16 -15.22
CA ASN A 62 13.23 12.65 -14.26
C ASN A 62 13.80 11.57 -13.34
N GLU A 63 15.09 11.70 -13.00
CA GLU A 63 15.77 10.83 -12.04
C GLU A 63 15.30 11.12 -10.61
N SER A 64 15.29 10.09 -9.75
CA SER A 64 14.93 10.24 -8.35
C SER A 64 16.05 10.89 -7.54
N PHE A 65 15.71 11.84 -6.67
CA PHE A 65 16.62 12.43 -5.68
C PHE A 65 16.39 11.83 -4.30
N THR A 66 17.46 11.49 -3.59
CA THR A 66 17.36 11.24 -2.15
C THR A 66 17.21 12.55 -1.38
N TYR A 67 16.79 12.47 -0.12
CA TYR A 67 16.73 13.66 0.75
C TYR A 67 18.09 14.36 0.89
N ASP A 68 19.18 13.59 0.91
CA ASP A 68 20.54 14.13 0.96
C ASP A 68 20.94 14.81 -0.34
N ASP A 69 20.60 14.23 -1.49
CA ASP A 69 20.86 14.85 -2.79
C ASP A 69 20.07 16.16 -2.96
N ALA A 70 18.79 16.16 -2.55
CA ALA A 70 17.93 17.34 -2.64
C ALA A 70 18.38 18.46 -1.70
N GLU A 71 18.77 18.14 -0.47
CA GLU A 71 19.33 19.10 0.49
C GLU A 71 20.63 19.70 -0.02
N ARG A 72 21.55 18.86 -0.53
CA ARG A 72 22.83 19.30 -1.08
C ARG A 72 22.63 20.20 -2.29
N ALA A 73 21.74 19.83 -3.21
CA ALA A 73 21.40 20.64 -4.37
C ALA A 73 20.89 22.04 -3.97
N LEU A 74 19.98 22.11 -2.99
CA LEU A 74 19.44 23.38 -2.51
C LEU A 74 20.50 24.25 -1.80
N ASP A 75 21.43 23.66 -1.04
CA ASP A 75 22.54 24.41 -0.43
C ASP A 75 23.52 24.94 -1.50
N SER A 76 23.84 24.13 -2.51
CA SER A 76 24.66 24.55 -3.65
C SER A 76 24.01 25.70 -4.43
N MET A 77 22.70 25.63 -4.69
CA MET A 77 21.95 26.75 -5.30
C MET A 77 21.99 28.01 -4.42
N ARG A 78 21.76 27.86 -3.11
CA ARG A 78 21.76 28.99 -2.16
C ARG A 78 23.10 29.71 -2.14
N ARG A 79 24.22 28.97 -2.01
CA ARG A 79 25.57 29.54 -1.99
C ARG A 79 25.92 30.26 -3.30
N LEU A 80 25.47 29.73 -4.44
CA LEU A 80 25.65 30.41 -5.71
C LEU A 80 24.86 31.73 -5.75
N MET A 81 23.61 31.73 -5.28
CA MET A 81 22.78 32.94 -5.20
C MET A 81 23.40 33.98 -4.25
N GLU A 82 23.96 33.57 -3.11
CA GLU A 82 24.70 34.46 -2.20
C GLU A 82 25.93 35.07 -2.88
N ALA A 83 26.70 34.27 -3.62
CA ALA A 83 27.91 34.73 -4.32
C ALA A 83 27.64 35.76 -5.43
N ILE A 84 26.43 35.78 -5.99
CA ILE A 84 25.99 36.78 -6.99
C ILE A 84 25.13 37.89 -6.38
N SER A 85 25.12 38.02 -5.04
CA SER A 85 24.34 39.03 -4.30
C SER A 85 22.81 38.93 -4.49
N ALA A 86 22.29 37.75 -4.81
CA ALA A 86 20.85 37.46 -4.94
C ALA A 86 20.26 36.95 -3.61
N GLY A 87 20.38 37.75 -2.54
CA GLY A 87 20.01 37.36 -1.18
C GLY A 87 18.56 36.92 -1.00
N GLU A 88 17.60 37.60 -1.64
CA GLU A 88 16.17 37.23 -1.53
C GLU A 88 15.89 35.83 -2.10
N ILE A 89 16.60 35.44 -3.16
CA ILE A 89 16.48 34.11 -3.77
C ILE A 89 17.19 33.08 -2.90
N ALA A 90 18.35 33.42 -2.34
CA ALA A 90 19.07 32.57 -1.39
C ALA A 90 18.19 32.24 -0.16
N ASP A 91 17.47 33.22 0.39
CA ASP A 91 16.56 33.02 1.52
C ASP A 91 15.41 32.05 1.17
N LYS A 92 14.85 32.15 -0.04
CA LYS A 92 13.80 31.23 -0.52
C LYS A 92 14.34 29.80 -0.62
N LEU A 93 15.54 29.62 -1.17
CA LEU A 93 16.21 28.32 -1.25
C LEU A 93 16.52 27.75 0.14
N GLY A 94 16.91 28.60 1.09
CA GLY A 94 17.07 28.21 2.50
C GLY A 94 15.79 27.65 3.11
N LYS A 95 14.64 28.31 2.91
CA LYS A 95 13.33 27.81 3.39
C LYS A 95 12.93 26.48 2.75
N MET A 96 13.20 26.31 1.45
CA MET A 96 12.96 25.04 0.75
C MET A 96 13.83 23.91 1.33
N ARG A 97 15.10 24.19 1.59
CA ARG A 97 16.04 23.26 2.24
C ARG A 97 15.58 22.85 3.64
N ASP A 98 15.16 23.82 4.45
CA ASP A 98 14.63 23.55 5.79
C ASP A 98 13.39 22.66 5.76
N THR A 99 12.55 22.80 4.73
CA THR A 99 11.37 21.97 4.54
C THR A 99 11.77 20.52 4.26
N ILE A 100 12.72 20.29 3.35
CA ILE A 100 13.27 18.97 3.04
C ILE A 100 13.89 18.32 4.28
N LEU A 101 14.68 19.08 5.04
CA LEU A 101 15.29 18.61 6.29
C LEU A 101 14.25 18.22 7.34
N ARG A 102 13.20 19.04 7.55
CA ARG A 102 12.11 18.71 8.49
C ARG A 102 11.41 17.41 8.09
N THR A 103 11.11 17.23 6.80
CA THR A 103 10.51 15.99 6.30
C THR A 103 11.43 14.79 6.52
N LYS A 104 12.72 14.92 6.18
CA LYS A 104 13.73 13.88 6.41
C LYS A 104 13.81 13.49 7.89
N PHE A 105 13.88 14.46 8.79
CA PHE A 105 13.98 14.19 10.23
C PHE A 105 12.69 13.58 10.79
N ALA A 106 11.51 14.02 10.34
CA ALA A 106 10.24 13.42 10.75
C ALA A 106 10.12 11.96 10.25
N GLU A 107 10.62 11.64 9.06
CA GLU A 107 10.72 10.26 8.57
C GLU A 107 11.75 9.43 9.32
N LEU A 108 12.93 9.98 9.62
CA LEU A 108 13.95 9.29 10.41
C LEU A 108 13.45 9.02 11.83
N GLN A 109 12.77 9.98 12.47
CA GLN A 109 12.14 9.78 13.78
C GLN A 109 11.06 8.70 13.72
N ARG A 110 10.16 8.73 12.72
CA ARG A 110 9.17 7.66 12.53
C ARG A 110 9.83 6.30 12.30
N ASN A 111 10.92 6.25 11.53
CA ASN A 111 11.67 5.01 11.31
C ASN A 111 12.41 4.56 12.57
N GLU A 112 12.92 5.47 13.39
CA GLU A 112 13.58 5.15 14.66
C GLU A 112 12.57 4.71 15.72
N GLU A 113 11.38 5.31 15.78
CA GLU A 113 10.25 4.87 16.61
C GLU A 113 9.78 3.48 16.18
N ARG A 114 9.63 3.24 14.87
CA ARG A 114 9.40 1.91 14.29
C ARG A 114 10.52 0.92 14.65
N ARG A 115 11.77 1.36 14.65
CA ARG A 115 12.94 0.52 15.00
C ARG A 115 13.01 0.25 16.50
N LYS A 116 12.58 1.19 17.34
CA LYS A 116 12.47 1.00 18.81
C LYS A 116 11.32 0.05 19.15
N THR A 117 10.23 0.09 18.39
CA THR A 117 9.14 -0.89 18.51
C THR A 117 9.50 -2.25 17.87
N GLN A 118 10.37 -2.30 16.85
CA GLN A 118 10.84 -3.54 16.23
C GLN A 118 12.08 -4.18 16.88
N ARG A 119 12.79 -3.47 17.76
CA ARG A 119 13.85 -4.09 18.56
C ARG A 119 13.23 -4.86 19.73
N HIS A 120 12.69 -6.04 19.42
CA HIS A 120 13.12 -7.17 20.23
C HIS A 120 14.62 -7.29 19.95
N ASP A 121 15.45 -6.75 20.84
CA ASP A 121 16.82 -7.26 20.93
C ASP A 121 16.65 -8.76 21.14
N ILE A 122 16.93 -9.55 20.10
CA ILE A 122 17.19 -10.97 20.29
C ILE A 122 18.45 -10.98 21.14
N SER A 123 18.28 -11.01 22.45
CA SER A 123 19.35 -11.33 23.35
C SER A 123 19.83 -12.72 22.93
N VAL A 124 21.00 -12.78 22.30
CA VAL A 124 21.75 -14.03 22.13
C VAL A 124 22.44 -14.35 23.47
N GLU A 125 21.73 -14.14 24.57
CA GLU A 125 22.02 -14.85 25.80
C GLU A 125 21.26 -16.15 25.66
N THR A 126 21.93 -17.18 25.14
CA THR A 126 21.41 -18.54 25.21
C THR A 126 21.07 -18.81 26.67
N VAL A 127 19.78 -18.94 26.99
CA VAL A 127 19.36 -19.41 28.30
C VAL A 127 20.09 -20.75 28.52
N ALA A 128 20.96 -20.79 29.52
CA ALA A 128 21.78 -21.97 29.76
C ALA A 128 20.87 -23.18 29.99
N GLY A 129 21.06 -24.24 29.19
CA GLY A 129 20.25 -25.46 29.26
C GLY A 129 19.23 -25.66 28.12
N LEU A 130 19.10 -24.74 27.16
CA LEU A 130 18.31 -25.00 25.95
C LEU A 130 19.05 -25.96 25.01
N LEU A 131 18.39 -27.05 24.63
CA LEU A 131 18.89 -27.99 23.62
C LEU A 131 18.79 -27.36 22.22
N PRO A 132 19.69 -27.71 21.29
CA PRO A 132 19.57 -27.33 19.88
C PRO A 132 18.18 -27.69 19.34
N TRP A 133 17.56 -26.83 18.52
CA TRP A 133 16.21 -27.09 18.00
C TRP A 133 16.09 -28.45 17.29
N ARG A 134 17.17 -28.92 16.67
CA ARG A 134 17.26 -30.22 15.99
C ARG A 134 17.08 -31.42 16.93
N GLU A 135 17.28 -31.22 18.23
CA GLU A 135 17.12 -32.25 19.26
C GLU A 135 15.73 -32.21 19.93
N VAL A 136 14.97 -31.13 19.72
CA VAL A 136 13.66 -30.92 20.38
C VAL A 136 12.50 -30.75 19.40
N VAL A 137 12.77 -30.60 18.12
CA VAL A 137 11.77 -30.44 17.05
C VAL A 137 12.12 -31.35 15.89
N GLU A 138 11.16 -32.18 15.50
CA GLU A 138 11.20 -32.92 14.24
C GLU A 138 10.65 -32.03 13.11
N PRO A 139 11.43 -31.77 12.05
CA PRO A 139 10.92 -31.06 10.88
C PRO A 139 9.74 -31.80 10.26
N HIS A 140 8.80 -31.04 9.68
CA HIS A 140 7.71 -31.64 8.92
C HIS A 140 8.26 -32.47 7.74
N GLN A 141 7.50 -33.49 7.32
CA GLN A 141 8.00 -34.55 6.45
C GLN A 141 8.50 -34.01 5.10
N ASP A 142 7.82 -33.03 4.52
CA ASP A 142 8.20 -32.32 3.29
C ASP A 142 9.55 -31.59 3.38
N VAL A 143 9.83 -30.93 4.50
CA VAL A 143 11.12 -30.27 4.79
C VAL A 143 12.20 -31.31 5.05
N ALA A 144 11.86 -32.40 5.76
CA ALA A 144 12.79 -33.48 6.08
C ALA A 144 13.19 -34.30 4.84
N THR A 145 12.26 -34.57 3.92
CA THR A 145 12.50 -35.36 2.69
C THR A 145 13.01 -34.51 1.54
N GLY A 146 12.89 -33.19 1.61
CA GLY A 146 13.28 -32.28 0.52
C GLY A 146 12.30 -32.28 -0.65
N GLU A 147 11.11 -32.89 -0.52
CA GLU A 147 10.00 -32.82 -1.48
C GLU A 147 9.28 -31.46 -1.42
N PHE A 148 10.07 -30.38 -1.33
CA PHE A 148 9.59 -29.02 -1.13
C PHE A 148 9.04 -28.43 -2.42
N LYS A 149 7.73 -28.20 -2.49
CA LYS A 149 7.12 -27.37 -3.53
C LYS A 149 6.82 -25.99 -2.98
N GLN A 150 7.65 -25.03 -3.37
CA GLN A 150 7.54 -23.62 -2.99
C GLN A 150 6.15 -23.01 -3.28
N ALA A 151 5.43 -23.56 -4.27
CA ALA A 151 4.07 -23.14 -4.64
C ALA A 151 2.97 -23.62 -3.66
N GLU A 152 3.22 -24.65 -2.85
CA GLU A 152 2.22 -25.20 -1.90
C GLU A 152 2.09 -24.33 -0.64
N PHE A 153 3.09 -23.48 -0.34
CA PHE A 153 3.12 -22.61 0.86
C PHE A 153 2.63 -21.17 0.64
N ALA A 154 2.16 -20.84 -0.56
CA ALA A 154 1.57 -19.53 -0.83
C ALA A 154 0.12 -19.52 -0.35
N ALA A 155 -0.13 -18.82 0.76
CA ALA A 155 -1.49 -18.55 1.21
C ALA A 155 -2.28 -17.85 0.10
N ASP A 156 -3.44 -18.40 -0.24
CA ASP A 156 -4.31 -17.90 -1.32
C ASP A 156 -5.74 -17.78 -0.77
N LEU A 157 -6.15 -16.55 -0.49
CA LEU A 157 -7.46 -16.24 0.07
C LEU A 157 -8.60 -16.66 -0.87
N GLY A 158 -8.40 -16.56 -2.19
CA GLY A 158 -9.39 -16.97 -3.19
C GLY A 158 -9.62 -18.47 -3.18
N LYS A 159 -8.54 -19.27 -3.11
CA LYS A 159 -8.63 -20.73 -3.00
C LYS A 159 -9.23 -21.21 -1.67
N VAL A 160 -8.98 -20.50 -0.58
CA VAL A 160 -9.62 -20.83 0.70
C VAL A 160 -11.11 -20.52 0.63
N HIS A 161 -11.48 -19.35 0.12
CA HIS A 161 -12.88 -18.93 -0.01
C HIS A 161 -13.70 -19.86 -0.92
N ASN A 162 -13.13 -20.33 -2.03
CA ASN A 162 -13.81 -21.26 -2.95
C ASN A 162 -13.69 -22.75 -2.57
N GLY A 163 -12.98 -23.08 -1.48
CA GLY A 163 -12.81 -24.44 -0.98
C GLY A 163 -11.80 -25.32 -1.73
N SER A 164 -10.99 -24.77 -2.63
CA SER A 164 -9.96 -25.50 -3.40
C SER A 164 -8.55 -25.49 -2.79
N ALA A 165 -8.35 -24.75 -1.70
CA ALA A 165 -7.07 -24.71 -0.99
C ALA A 165 -6.74 -26.05 -0.28
N PRO A 166 -5.43 -26.33 -0.06
CA PRO A 166 -4.99 -27.42 0.82
C PRO A 166 -5.62 -27.37 2.21
N SER A 167 -5.73 -28.52 2.89
CA SER A 167 -6.41 -28.62 4.19
C SER A 167 -5.81 -27.68 5.24
N GLU A 168 -4.50 -27.52 5.25
CA GLU A 168 -3.77 -26.68 6.19
C GLU A 168 -4.16 -25.18 6.13
N TYR A 169 -4.63 -24.70 4.98
CA TYR A 169 -5.15 -23.34 4.84
C TYR A 169 -6.67 -23.28 4.91
N ARG A 170 -7.36 -24.37 4.55
CA ARG A 170 -8.83 -24.42 4.49
C ARG A 170 -9.48 -24.78 5.83
N ASN A 171 -8.87 -25.66 6.60
CA ASN A 171 -9.36 -26.10 7.91
C ASN A 171 -8.92 -25.09 8.98
N PRO A 172 -9.86 -24.40 9.65
CA PRO A 172 -9.53 -23.39 10.66
C PRO A 172 -8.64 -23.92 11.79
N ARG A 173 -8.86 -25.18 12.22
CA ARG A 173 -8.08 -25.78 13.33
C ARG A 173 -6.65 -26.06 12.92
N GLU A 174 -6.45 -26.63 11.74
CA GLU A 174 -5.10 -26.88 11.20
C GLU A 174 -4.35 -25.58 10.94
N PHE A 175 -5.06 -24.58 10.41
CA PHE A 175 -4.51 -23.25 10.17
C PHE A 175 -4.00 -22.62 11.46
N PHE A 176 -4.85 -22.51 12.49
CA PHE A 176 -4.46 -21.90 13.77
C PHE A 176 -3.44 -22.74 14.55
N ALA A 177 -3.49 -24.07 14.47
CA ALA A 177 -2.47 -24.94 15.07
C ALA A 177 -1.06 -24.70 14.51
N ARG A 178 -0.96 -24.23 13.26
CA ARG A 178 0.31 -23.92 12.58
C ARG A 178 0.64 -22.43 12.56
N THR A 179 -0.26 -21.59 13.08
CA THR A 179 -0.12 -20.13 13.06
C THR A 179 0.50 -19.65 14.37
N TYR A 180 1.65 -18.99 14.28
CA TYR A 180 2.19 -18.25 15.41
C TYR A 180 1.52 -16.88 15.51
N LEU A 181 0.80 -16.64 16.61
CA LEU A 181 0.16 -15.36 16.90
C LEU A 181 1.21 -14.32 17.29
N THR A 182 1.76 -13.65 16.28
CA THR A 182 2.62 -12.48 16.47
C THR A 182 1.82 -11.35 17.12
N GLU A 183 2.49 -10.40 17.79
CA GLU A 183 1.84 -9.23 18.39
C GLU A 183 0.96 -8.48 17.38
N GLY A 184 1.44 -8.29 16.14
CA GLY A 184 0.68 -7.64 15.08
C GLY A 184 -0.59 -8.41 14.71
N LEU A 185 -0.50 -9.73 14.54
CA LEU A 185 -1.66 -10.57 14.25
C LEU A 185 -2.64 -10.63 15.42
N SER A 186 -2.14 -10.72 16.65
CA SER A 186 -2.95 -10.67 17.86
C SER A 186 -3.73 -9.35 17.97
N ASN A 187 -3.06 -8.21 17.75
CA ASN A 187 -3.71 -6.90 17.78
C ASN A 187 -4.78 -6.76 16.70
N LEU A 188 -4.51 -7.28 15.49
CA LEU A 188 -5.48 -7.32 14.39
C LEU A 188 -6.73 -8.14 14.76
N LEU A 189 -6.55 -9.36 15.28
CA LEU A 189 -7.65 -10.25 15.66
C LEU A 189 -8.48 -9.67 16.81
N VAL A 190 -7.82 -9.08 17.82
CA VAL A 190 -8.50 -8.41 18.94
C VAL A 190 -9.31 -7.21 18.47
N GLY A 191 -8.73 -6.35 17.62
CA GLY A 191 -9.44 -5.20 17.05
C GLY A 191 -10.64 -5.61 16.20
N ALA A 192 -10.47 -6.67 15.39
CA ALA A 192 -11.53 -7.22 14.57
C ALA A 192 -12.66 -7.83 15.41
N ALA A 193 -12.33 -8.60 16.45
CA ALA A 193 -13.32 -9.17 17.37
C ALA A 193 -14.18 -8.07 18.04
N LYS A 194 -13.55 -6.99 18.52
CA LYS A 194 -14.28 -5.84 19.08
C LYS A 194 -15.22 -5.21 18.06
N ARG A 195 -14.72 -4.92 16.85
CA ARG A 195 -15.52 -4.28 15.80
C ARG A 195 -16.73 -5.13 15.41
N LEU A 196 -16.52 -6.43 15.20
CA LEU A 196 -17.56 -7.38 14.79
C LEU A 196 -18.60 -7.61 15.90
N SER A 197 -18.20 -7.52 17.17
CA SER A 197 -19.10 -7.56 18.33
C SER A 197 -19.85 -6.24 18.59
N GLY A 198 -19.66 -5.23 17.75
CA GLY A 198 -20.33 -3.92 17.88
C GLY A 198 -19.67 -2.99 18.90
N GLU A 199 -18.50 -3.34 19.41
CA GLU A 199 -17.70 -2.50 20.30
C GLU A 199 -16.79 -1.54 19.51
N ALA A 200 -15.98 -0.76 20.24
CA ALA A 200 -14.99 0.12 19.65
C ALA A 200 -13.88 -0.67 18.93
N GLY A 201 -13.62 -0.32 17.68
CA GLY A 201 -12.57 -0.93 16.85
C GLY A 201 -12.47 -0.20 15.50
N ASP A 202 -11.33 -0.34 14.84
CA ASP A 202 -11.11 0.30 13.55
C ASP A 202 -12.05 -0.31 12.48
N PRO A 203 -12.80 0.51 11.74
CA PRO A 203 -13.73 0.03 10.73
C PRO A 203 -13.03 -0.45 9.45
N VAL A 204 -11.87 0.13 9.14
CA VAL A 204 -11.10 -0.15 7.93
C VAL A 204 -9.66 -0.37 8.34
N VAL A 205 -9.08 -1.52 8.01
CA VAL A 205 -7.70 -1.87 8.37
C VAL A 205 -6.86 -2.07 7.11
N GLU A 206 -5.91 -1.17 6.89
CA GLU A 206 -4.94 -1.31 5.80
C GLU A 206 -3.77 -2.21 6.24
N LEU A 207 -3.69 -3.41 5.67
CA LEU A 207 -2.58 -4.34 5.93
C LEU A 207 -1.33 -3.93 5.14
N GLN A 208 -0.48 -3.12 5.77
CA GLN A 208 0.83 -2.77 5.24
C GLN A 208 1.85 -3.85 5.62
N THR A 209 2.20 -4.71 4.68
CA THR A 209 3.35 -5.63 4.83
C THR A 209 4.36 -5.35 3.74
N ASN A 210 5.65 -5.38 4.09
CA ASN A 210 6.70 -5.44 3.08
C ASN A 210 6.61 -6.82 2.38
N PHE A 211 7.01 -6.90 1.11
CA PHE A 211 6.91 -8.09 0.25
C PHE A 211 7.12 -9.42 0.99
N GLY A 212 6.15 -10.34 0.87
CA GLY A 212 6.18 -11.67 1.51
C GLY A 212 5.81 -11.69 3.01
N GLY A 213 5.42 -10.55 3.60
CA GLY A 213 5.24 -10.37 5.04
C GLY A 213 3.92 -10.85 5.65
N GLY A 214 3.20 -11.77 5.02
CA GLY A 214 2.05 -12.44 5.67
C GLY A 214 0.69 -11.74 5.56
N LYS A 215 0.50 -10.76 4.66
CA LYS A 215 -0.80 -10.08 4.44
C LYS A 215 -1.96 -11.07 4.24
N THR A 216 -1.82 -11.97 3.27
CA THR A 216 -2.85 -12.96 2.95
C THR A 216 -3.05 -13.94 4.10
N HIS A 217 -1.99 -14.26 4.86
CA HIS A 217 -2.10 -15.07 6.07
C HIS A 217 -2.91 -14.37 7.18
N SER A 218 -2.68 -13.07 7.41
CA SER A 218 -3.50 -12.26 8.33
C SER A 218 -4.96 -12.19 7.91
N MET A 219 -5.24 -12.03 6.60
CA MET A 219 -6.61 -12.10 6.07
C MET A 219 -7.24 -13.47 6.29
N LEU A 220 -6.49 -14.57 6.14
CA LEU A 220 -6.97 -15.92 6.43
C LEU A 220 -7.30 -16.11 7.91
N ALA A 221 -6.49 -15.56 8.81
CA ALA A 221 -6.78 -15.61 10.24
C ALA A 221 -8.12 -14.91 10.57
N LEU A 222 -8.37 -13.73 9.99
CA LEU A 222 -9.66 -13.03 10.10
C LEU A 222 -10.80 -13.84 9.47
N TYR A 223 -10.58 -14.40 8.29
CA TYR A 223 -11.55 -15.23 7.57
C TYR A 223 -12.00 -16.43 8.40
N HIS A 224 -11.05 -17.12 9.03
CA HIS A 224 -11.31 -18.29 9.87
C HIS A 224 -11.92 -17.94 11.22
N MET A 225 -11.49 -16.83 11.85
CA MET A 225 -12.11 -16.32 13.08
C MET A 225 -13.58 -15.96 12.87
N ALA A 226 -13.93 -15.40 11.71
CA ALA A 226 -15.30 -15.06 11.33
C ALA A 226 -16.06 -16.25 10.69
N GLY A 227 -15.49 -17.46 10.71
CA GLY A 227 -16.07 -18.66 10.11
C GLY A 227 -17.03 -19.39 11.05
N GLU A 228 -17.48 -20.57 10.60
CA GLU A 228 -18.44 -21.40 11.34
C GLU A 228 -17.81 -22.17 12.50
N THR A 229 -16.48 -22.31 12.52
CA THR A 229 -15.78 -23.00 13.61
C THR A 229 -15.75 -22.11 14.85
N PRO A 230 -16.22 -22.59 16.02
CA PRO A 230 -16.19 -21.82 17.25
C PRO A 230 -14.78 -21.33 17.58
N THR A 231 -14.62 -20.12 18.13
CA THR A 231 -13.28 -19.58 18.41
C THR A 231 -12.58 -20.32 19.54
N GLU A 232 -13.33 -20.99 20.42
CA GLU A 232 -12.81 -21.86 21.49
C GLU A 232 -12.11 -23.12 20.94
N ASP A 233 -12.42 -23.46 19.70
CA ASP A 233 -11.92 -24.62 18.98
C ASP A 233 -10.68 -24.32 18.14
N LEU A 234 -10.22 -23.05 18.13
CA LEU A 234 -9.11 -22.53 17.33
C LEU A 234 -7.88 -22.30 18.24
N PRO A 235 -6.83 -23.13 18.13
CA PRO A 235 -5.68 -23.06 19.02
C PRO A 235 -5.03 -21.68 19.10
N GLY A 236 -4.87 -21.16 20.31
CA GLY A 236 -4.22 -19.88 20.59
C GLY A 236 -5.15 -18.67 20.45
N LEU A 237 -6.14 -18.73 19.55
CA LEU A 237 -7.16 -17.69 19.43
C LEU A 237 -8.11 -17.70 20.64
N ASP A 238 -8.46 -18.89 21.14
CA ASP A 238 -9.23 -19.10 22.36
C ASP A 238 -8.61 -18.35 23.56
N GLN A 239 -7.31 -18.52 23.77
CA GLN A 239 -6.56 -17.89 24.84
C GLN A 239 -6.43 -16.38 24.64
N LEU A 240 -6.19 -15.95 23.39
CA LEU A 240 -6.10 -14.53 23.03
C LEU A 240 -7.41 -13.80 23.35
N LEU A 241 -8.55 -14.32 22.90
CA LEU A 241 -9.85 -13.69 23.14
C LEU A 241 -10.22 -13.72 24.62
N SER A 242 -10.00 -14.85 25.31
CA SER A 242 -10.25 -14.98 26.75
C SER A 242 -9.46 -13.98 27.58
N LYS A 243 -8.18 -13.75 27.25
CA LYS A 243 -7.32 -12.76 27.93
C LYS A 243 -7.86 -11.33 27.81
N HIS A 244 -8.58 -11.03 26.74
CA HIS A 244 -9.18 -9.72 26.48
C HIS A 244 -10.66 -9.65 26.84
N GLU A 245 -11.24 -10.71 27.42
CA GLU A 245 -12.67 -10.82 27.75
C GLU A 245 -13.58 -10.61 26.52
N LEU A 246 -13.11 -11.03 25.34
CA LEU A 246 -13.82 -10.86 24.07
C LEU A 246 -14.48 -12.16 23.62
N SER A 247 -15.57 -12.01 22.87
CA SER A 247 -16.19 -13.07 22.09
C SER A 247 -16.42 -12.57 20.66
N VAL A 248 -16.58 -13.51 19.73
CA VAL A 248 -16.89 -13.23 18.32
C VAL A 248 -18.31 -13.71 18.02
N PRO A 249 -19.14 -12.95 17.30
CA PRO A 249 -20.48 -13.39 16.93
C PRO A 249 -20.44 -14.67 16.08
N LYS A 250 -21.38 -15.60 16.33
CA LYS A 250 -21.41 -16.90 15.64
C LYS A 250 -21.71 -16.79 14.13
N ASN A 251 -22.50 -15.79 13.74
CA ASN A 251 -22.94 -15.61 12.36
C ASN A 251 -22.41 -14.27 11.85
N ILE A 252 -21.33 -14.32 11.08
CA ILE A 252 -20.74 -13.16 10.41
C ILE A 252 -20.83 -13.39 8.91
N ASN A 253 -21.44 -12.45 8.20
CA ASN A 253 -21.46 -12.48 6.74
C ASN A 253 -20.08 -12.10 6.21
N ARG A 254 -19.51 -12.91 5.32
CA ARG A 254 -18.15 -12.73 4.82
C ARG A 254 -18.17 -12.47 3.32
N ALA A 255 -17.51 -11.41 2.90
CA ALA A 255 -17.21 -11.17 1.50
C ALA A 255 -15.71 -11.15 1.25
N VAL A 256 -15.28 -11.81 0.19
CA VAL A 256 -13.89 -11.96 -0.24
C VAL A 256 -13.78 -11.52 -1.69
N LEU A 257 -13.08 -10.41 -1.91
CA LEU A 257 -12.82 -9.85 -3.23
C LEU A 257 -11.32 -9.99 -3.53
N VAL A 258 -10.95 -10.86 -4.45
CA VAL A 258 -9.53 -11.07 -4.82
C VAL A 258 -9.33 -10.62 -6.26
N GLY A 259 -8.56 -9.56 -6.45
CA GLY A 259 -8.40 -8.88 -7.74
C GLY A 259 -7.73 -9.68 -8.85
N THR A 260 -7.17 -10.85 -8.52
CA THR A 260 -6.59 -11.81 -9.47
C THR A 260 -7.47 -13.03 -9.73
N SER A 261 -8.56 -13.21 -8.99
CA SER A 261 -9.43 -14.39 -9.13
C SER A 261 -10.42 -14.26 -10.28
N ARG A 262 -10.85 -13.04 -10.61
CA ARG A 262 -11.80 -12.75 -11.69
C ARG A 262 -11.31 -11.56 -12.53
N GLY A 263 -11.54 -11.64 -13.83
CA GLY A 263 -11.27 -10.57 -14.77
C GLY A 263 -12.43 -9.57 -14.86
N PRO A 264 -12.17 -8.33 -15.31
CA PRO A 264 -13.20 -7.28 -15.41
C PRO A 264 -14.25 -7.52 -16.51
N GLN A 265 -14.08 -8.57 -17.34
CA GLN A 265 -15.07 -9.02 -18.31
C GLN A 265 -15.96 -10.16 -17.80
N ASP A 266 -15.61 -10.76 -16.67
CA ASP A 266 -16.30 -11.95 -16.19
C ASP A 266 -17.69 -11.58 -15.65
N GLU A 267 -18.71 -12.30 -16.09
CA GLU A 267 -20.07 -12.20 -15.57
C GLU A 267 -20.45 -13.50 -14.85
N ILE A 268 -20.92 -13.43 -13.60
CA ILE A 268 -21.51 -14.60 -12.94
C ILE A 268 -22.99 -14.62 -13.27
N ALA A 269 -23.43 -15.66 -13.99
CA ALA A 269 -24.84 -15.93 -14.16
C ALA A 269 -25.43 -16.49 -12.86
N LEU A 270 -26.49 -15.84 -12.37
CA LEU A 270 -27.30 -16.30 -11.25
C LEU A 270 -28.54 -17.03 -11.77
N GLU A 271 -29.13 -17.85 -10.90
CA GLU A 271 -30.46 -18.40 -11.14
C GLU A 271 -31.47 -17.26 -11.35
N GLY A 272 -32.41 -17.45 -12.29
CA GLY A 272 -33.39 -16.42 -12.67
C GLY A 272 -32.88 -15.39 -13.69
N GLY A 273 -31.70 -15.58 -14.28
CA GLY A 273 -31.20 -14.76 -15.39
C GLY A 273 -30.54 -13.44 -14.96
N ARG A 274 -30.43 -13.20 -13.65
CA ARG A 274 -29.58 -12.12 -13.12
C ARG A 274 -28.12 -12.43 -13.41
N LYS A 275 -27.32 -11.37 -13.51
CA LYS A 275 -25.88 -11.45 -13.72
C LYS A 275 -25.17 -10.51 -12.78
N ILE A 276 -24.08 -10.98 -12.17
CA ILE A 276 -23.16 -10.15 -11.39
C ILE A 276 -22.01 -9.74 -12.30
N ARG A 277 -21.83 -8.44 -12.51
CA ARG A 277 -20.83 -7.88 -13.44
C ARG A 277 -19.70 -7.14 -12.73
N THR A 278 -19.96 -6.64 -11.54
CA THR A 278 -19.11 -5.66 -10.85
C THR A 278 -18.64 -6.17 -9.49
N THR A 279 -17.56 -5.60 -8.95
CA THR A 279 -17.06 -5.94 -7.62
C THR A 279 -18.04 -5.54 -6.51
N TRP A 280 -18.80 -4.46 -6.71
CA TRP A 280 -19.87 -4.11 -5.77
C TRP A 280 -21.02 -5.09 -5.82
N GLY A 281 -21.41 -5.57 -7.02
CA GLY A 281 -22.46 -6.57 -7.17
C GLY A 281 -22.06 -7.88 -6.50
N GLU A 282 -20.81 -8.30 -6.69
CA GLU A 282 -20.24 -9.47 -6.04
C GLU A 282 -20.20 -9.32 -4.51
N LEU A 283 -19.78 -8.15 -4.00
CA LEU A 283 -19.80 -7.84 -2.57
C LEU A 283 -21.20 -8.01 -1.97
N ALA A 284 -22.22 -7.39 -2.57
CA ALA A 284 -23.58 -7.45 -2.06
C ALA A 284 -24.14 -8.89 -2.09
N TRP A 285 -23.88 -9.61 -3.20
CA TRP A 285 -24.27 -11.00 -3.33
C TRP A 285 -23.62 -11.91 -2.27
N GLN A 286 -22.31 -11.77 -2.03
CA GLN A 286 -21.62 -12.57 -1.02
C GLN A 286 -22.10 -12.28 0.41
N LEU A 287 -22.46 -11.02 0.73
CA LEU A 287 -22.91 -10.65 2.07
C LEU A 287 -24.38 -10.99 2.38
N GLY A 288 -25.28 -10.92 1.40
CA GLY A 288 -26.72 -11.04 1.64
C GLY A 288 -27.51 -11.74 0.54
N GLY A 289 -26.81 -12.45 -0.35
CA GLY A 289 -27.42 -13.20 -1.44
C GLY A 289 -28.24 -12.31 -2.38
N ILE A 290 -29.34 -12.87 -2.89
CA ILE A 290 -30.20 -12.19 -3.86
C ILE A 290 -30.81 -10.91 -3.30
N GLU A 291 -31.19 -10.88 -2.02
CA GLU A 291 -31.85 -9.73 -1.43
C GLU A 291 -30.95 -8.51 -1.35
N ALA A 292 -29.67 -8.70 -1.00
CA ALA A 292 -28.70 -7.62 -0.99
C ALA A 292 -28.30 -7.22 -2.42
N PHE A 293 -28.14 -8.18 -3.32
CA PHE A 293 -27.83 -7.91 -4.74
C PHE A 293 -28.93 -7.07 -5.41
N GLU A 294 -30.20 -7.37 -5.18
CA GLU A 294 -31.33 -6.63 -5.77
C GLU A 294 -31.35 -5.14 -5.39
N MET A 295 -30.82 -4.77 -4.22
CA MET A 295 -30.69 -3.36 -3.82
C MET A 295 -29.73 -2.57 -4.71
N ILE A 296 -28.84 -3.26 -5.42
CA ILE A 296 -27.71 -2.70 -6.19
C ILE A 296 -27.75 -3.17 -7.66
N ALA A 297 -28.74 -3.96 -8.05
CA ALA A 297 -28.81 -4.57 -9.38
C ALA A 297 -28.72 -3.54 -10.53
N GLU A 298 -29.31 -2.35 -10.38
CA GLU A 298 -29.20 -1.27 -11.37
C GLU A 298 -27.78 -0.69 -11.46
N ASN A 299 -27.10 -0.55 -10.32
CA ASN A 299 -25.69 -0.11 -10.25
C ASN A 299 -24.75 -1.14 -10.88
N ASP A 300 -24.98 -2.43 -10.61
CA ASP A 300 -24.22 -3.53 -11.21
C ASP A 300 -24.42 -3.59 -12.73
N GLU A 301 -25.68 -3.53 -13.19
CA GLU A 301 -26.00 -3.60 -14.61
C GLU A 301 -25.42 -2.44 -15.43
N ARG A 302 -25.41 -1.24 -14.84
CA ARG A 302 -24.88 -0.04 -15.51
C ARG A 302 -23.38 0.14 -15.37
N GLY A 303 -22.70 -0.64 -14.53
CA GLY A 303 -21.28 -0.41 -14.22
C GLY A 303 -21.05 0.95 -13.52
N ILE A 304 -22.03 1.44 -12.76
CA ILE A 304 -21.96 2.71 -12.02
C ILE A 304 -21.90 2.43 -10.52
N ALA A 305 -20.84 2.91 -9.86
CA ALA A 305 -20.63 2.68 -8.45
C ALA A 305 -21.82 3.16 -7.57
N PRO A 306 -22.23 2.35 -6.57
CA PRO A 306 -23.24 2.77 -5.60
C PRO A 306 -22.67 3.81 -4.64
N GLY A 307 -23.53 4.73 -4.19
CA GLY A 307 -23.17 5.70 -3.15
C GLY A 307 -23.09 5.09 -1.75
N SER A 308 -22.40 5.76 -0.84
CA SER A 308 -22.17 5.28 0.54
C SER A 308 -23.44 4.99 1.33
N ASN A 309 -24.51 5.80 1.17
CA ASN A 309 -25.80 5.55 1.85
C ASN A 309 -26.44 4.20 1.46
N LEU A 310 -26.31 3.79 0.19
CA LEU A 310 -26.87 2.52 -0.29
C LEU A 310 -26.05 1.35 0.26
N LEU A 311 -24.71 1.47 0.24
CA LEU A 311 -23.81 0.48 0.83
C LEU A 311 -24.03 0.35 2.35
N GLU A 312 -24.25 1.45 3.06
CA GLU A 312 -24.57 1.46 4.49
C GLU A 312 -25.89 0.71 4.77
N ALA A 313 -26.92 0.90 3.94
CA ALA A 313 -28.18 0.17 4.08
C ALA A 313 -28.00 -1.35 3.90
N ILE A 314 -27.15 -1.77 2.95
CA ILE A 314 -26.79 -3.17 2.74
C ILE A 314 -26.04 -3.71 3.96
N PHE A 315 -25.02 -2.99 4.43
CA PHE A 315 -24.21 -3.42 5.58
C PHE A 315 -25.03 -3.51 6.85
N LYS A 316 -25.96 -2.58 7.11
CA LYS A 316 -26.89 -2.68 8.25
C LYS A 316 -27.80 -3.91 8.17
N LYS A 317 -28.21 -4.30 6.96
CA LYS A 317 -29.05 -5.49 6.75
C LYS A 317 -28.25 -6.78 6.94
N CYS A 318 -26.97 -6.78 6.55
CA CYS A 318 -26.09 -7.94 6.60
C CYS A 318 -25.24 -8.03 7.87
N ALA A 319 -25.20 -7.00 8.73
CA ALA A 319 -24.30 -6.98 9.87
C ALA A 319 -24.57 -8.14 10.86
N PRO A 320 -23.52 -8.70 11.51
CA PRO A 320 -22.11 -8.34 11.36
C PRO A 320 -21.48 -8.82 10.04
N CYS A 321 -20.58 -8.01 9.48
CA CYS A 321 -19.93 -8.25 8.19
C CYS A 321 -18.41 -8.16 8.28
N LEU A 322 -17.71 -9.13 7.67
CA LEU A 322 -16.28 -9.06 7.38
C LEU A 322 -16.09 -8.99 5.86
N ILE A 323 -15.46 -7.92 5.39
CA ILE A 323 -15.11 -7.72 3.98
C ILE A 323 -13.59 -7.84 3.88
N LEU A 324 -13.10 -8.74 3.05
CA LEU A 324 -11.67 -8.93 2.81
C LEU A 324 -11.39 -8.63 1.35
N ILE A 325 -10.43 -7.74 1.10
CA ILE A 325 -10.03 -7.38 -0.25
C ILE A 325 -8.54 -7.64 -0.45
N ASP A 326 -8.22 -8.52 -1.38
CA ASP A 326 -6.86 -8.84 -1.78
C ASP A 326 -6.59 -8.40 -3.23
N GLU A 327 -5.37 -7.95 -3.52
CA GLU A 327 -4.90 -7.57 -4.85
C GLU A 327 -5.82 -6.62 -5.65
N TRP A 328 -6.55 -5.71 -4.98
CA TRP A 328 -7.45 -4.77 -5.66
C TRP A 328 -6.73 -3.91 -6.71
N VAL A 329 -5.51 -3.48 -6.41
CA VAL A 329 -4.68 -2.72 -7.37
C VAL A 329 -4.41 -3.52 -8.64
N ALA A 330 -4.23 -4.85 -8.54
CA ALA A 330 -4.04 -5.70 -9.72
C ALA A 330 -5.30 -5.73 -10.60
N TYR A 331 -6.49 -5.74 -9.99
CA TYR A 331 -7.77 -5.62 -10.71
C TYR A 331 -7.90 -4.28 -11.42
N LEU A 332 -7.66 -3.17 -10.72
CA LEU A 332 -7.79 -1.82 -11.28
C LEU A 332 -6.86 -1.57 -12.48
N ARG A 333 -5.66 -2.17 -12.48
CA ARG A 333 -4.73 -2.09 -13.61
C ARG A 333 -5.30 -2.65 -14.90
N GLN A 334 -6.21 -3.64 -14.83
CA GLN A 334 -6.84 -4.25 -16.01
C GLN A 334 -7.91 -3.34 -16.63
N ILE A 335 -8.49 -2.43 -15.85
CA ILE A 335 -9.56 -1.51 -16.27
C ILE A 335 -8.99 -0.16 -16.72
N TYR A 336 -7.76 0.17 -16.32
CA TYR A 336 -7.15 1.45 -16.63
C TYR A 336 -7.06 1.70 -18.15
N LYS A 337 -7.75 2.75 -18.62
CA LYS A 337 -7.87 3.12 -20.05
C LYS A 337 -8.56 2.06 -20.92
N VAL A 338 -9.42 1.24 -20.32
CA VAL A 338 -10.27 0.29 -21.05
C VAL A 338 -11.72 0.66 -20.82
N ASP A 339 -12.44 0.94 -21.91
CA ASP A 339 -13.84 1.34 -21.89
C ASP A 339 -14.77 0.19 -22.28
N GLY A 340 -16.05 0.29 -21.89
CA GLY A 340 -17.10 -0.66 -22.28
C GLY A 340 -17.06 -2.01 -21.55
N LEU A 341 -16.32 -2.11 -20.44
CA LEU A 341 -16.29 -3.32 -19.62
C LEU A 341 -17.55 -3.43 -18.73
N PRO A 342 -18.10 -4.64 -18.53
CA PRO A 342 -19.20 -4.89 -17.59
C PRO A 342 -18.91 -4.43 -16.16
N SER A 343 -17.64 -4.47 -15.74
CA SER A 343 -17.16 -4.07 -14.41
C SER A 343 -17.24 -2.57 -14.09
N GLY A 344 -17.76 -1.76 -15.01
CA GLY A 344 -17.68 -0.31 -14.94
C GLY A 344 -16.28 0.25 -15.26
N SER A 345 -16.18 1.58 -15.30
CA SER A 345 -14.94 2.28 -15.63
C SER A 345 -13.94 2.30 -14.46
N PHE A 346 -12.71 2.72 -14.74
CA PHE A 346 -11.69 2.94 -13.72
C PHE A 346 -12.16 3.96 -12.66
N ASP A 347 -12.78 5.07 -13.10
CA ASP A 347 -13.30 6.10 -12.20
C ASP A 347 -14.49 5.62 -11.37
N ALA A 348 -15.36 4.76 -11.93
CA ALA A 348 -16.43 4.13 -11.17
C ALA A 348 -15.85 3.26 -10.04
N ASN A 349 -14.83 2.44 -10.34
CA ASN A 349 -14.19 1.62 -9.32
C ASN A 349 -13.51 2.47 -8.24
N LEU A 350 -12.85 3.59 -8.59
CA LEU A 350 -12.29 4.52 -7.60
C LEU A 350 -13.37 5.16 -6.72
N SER A 351 -14.49 5.55 -7.31
CA SER A 351 -15.65 6.08 -6.59
C SER A 351 -16.27 5.05 -5.65
N PHE A 352 -16.27 3.77 -6.06
CA PHE A 352 -16.70 2.65 -5.22
C PHE A 352 -15.78 2.46 -4.01
N VAL A 353 -14.45 2.52 -4.17
CA VAL A 353 -13.50 2.44 -3.04
C VAL A 353 -13.81 3.51 -2.00
N GLN A 354 -13.99 4.76 -2.43
CA GLN A 354 -14.34 5.85 -1.52
C GLN A 354 -15.66 5.57 -0.80
N SER A 355 -16.72 5.27 -1.56
CA SER A 355 -18.07 5.02 -1.03
C SER A 355 -18.08 3.83 -0.06
N LEU A 356 -17.31 2.78 -0.36
CA LEU A 356 -17.14 1.61 0.50
C LEU A 356 -16.52 2.00 1.85
N THR A 357 -15.39 2.72 1.85
CA THR A 357 -14.72 3.10 3.10
C THR A 357 -15.57 4.03 3.97
N GLU A 358 -16.35 4.92 3.36
CA GLU A 358 -17.30 5.79 4.07
C GLU A 358 -18.45 4.98 4.69
N ALA A 359 -19.05 4.07 3.92
CA ALA A 359 -20.16 3.23 4.37
C ALA A 359 -19.75 2.28 5.51
N VAL A 360 -18.56 1.68 5.42
CA VAL A 360 -18.04 0.80 6.48
C VAL A 360 -17.79 1.57 7.78
N LYS A 361 -17.25 2.80 7.70
CA LYS A 361 -17.10 3.69 8.87
C LYS A 361 -18.44 3.98 9.55
N ALA A 362 -19.49 4.20 8.76
CA ALA A 362 -20.84 4.49 9.23
C ALA A 362 -21.66 3.26 9.69
N SER A 363 -21.14 2.04 9.48
CA SER A 363 -21.86 0.78 9.75
C SER A 363 -21.23 0.01 10.93
N PRO A 364 -21.76 0.13 12.16
CA PRO A 364 -21.34 -0.71 13.29
C PRO A 364 -21.42 -2.20 12.96
N GLY A 365 -20.49 -3.01 13.48
CA GLY A 365 -20.44 -4.45 13.17
C GLY A 365 -19.92 -4.80 11.77
N THR A 366 -19.48 -3.81 10.98
CA THR A 366 -18.85 -4.04 9.67
C THR A 366 -17.36 -3.73 9.73
N LEU A 367 -16.54 -4.65 9.24
CA LEU A 367 -15.08 -4.54 9.15
C LEU A 367 -14.63 -4.73 7.70
N LEU A 368 -13.71 -3.88 7.25
CA LEU A 368 -13.04 -3.93 5.95
C LEU A 368 -11.53 -4.12 6.10
#